data_AF-A0A932QRL2-F1
#
_entry.id   AF-A0A932QRL2-F1
#
_cell.length_a   1.000
_cell.length_b   1.000
_cell.length_c   1.000
_cell.angle_alpha   90.00
_cell.angle_beta   90.00
_cell.angle_gamma   90.00
#
_symmetry.space_group_name_H-M   'P 1'
#
loop_
_entity.id
_entity.type
_entity.pdbx_description
1 polymer ?
#
loop_
_entity_poly.entity_id
_entity_poly.type
_entity_poly.pdbx_seq_one_letter_code
_entity_poly.pdbx_strand_id
1 'polypeptide(L)'
;MFKLKANSGVTLLEVLLVVAILAILLIFSIPVYESVQTRNDLSIAVMNSAHALRRAKLLAEASDGDASWGVKFGTSTLVLFRGLSFATRNPSFDEIFDLPSSIKITDTDEIV
;
A
#
# COMPACT_ATOMS: atom_id res chain seq x y z
N MET A 1 -34.29 -50.83 26.46
CA MET A 1 -34.13 -49.50 25.82
C MET A 1 -33.32 -48.63 26.76
N PHE A 2 -32.00 -48.57 26.59
CA PHE A 2 -31.10 -47.77 27.44
C PHE A 2 -31.04 -46.34 26.90
N LYS A 3 -31.54 -45.37 27.67
CA LYS A 3 -31.31 -43.95 27.39
C LYS A 3 -30.03 -43.52 28.12
N LEU A 4 -28.96 -43.26 27.36
CA LEU A 4 -27.77 -42.58 27.87
C LEU A 4 -28.09 -41.09 28.00
N LYS A 5 -28.15 -40.60 29.24
CA LYS A 5 -28.31 -39.18 29.54
C LYS A 5 -26.96 -38.50 29.35
N ALA A 6 -26.80 -37.75 28.26
CA ALA A 6 -25.64 -36.88 28.07
C ALA A 6 -25.85 -35.61 28.91
N ASN A 7 -25.12 -35.48 30.00
CA ASN A 7 -25.04 -34.24 30.77
C ASN A 7 -23.87 -33.42 30.18
N SER A 8 -24.13 -32.71 29.08
CA SER A 8 -23.11 -31.94 28.35
C SER A 8 -22.93 -30.56 28.99
N GLY A 9 -22.07 -30.48 30.01
CA GLY A 9 -21.53 -29.22 30.52
C GLY A 9 -20.11 -29.00 29.99
N VAL A 10 -19.76 -27.77 29.64
CA VAL A 10 -18.39 -27.39 29.27
C VAL A 10 -17.55 -27.30 30.54
N THR A 11 -16.36 -27.90 30.55
CA THR A 11 -15.47 -27.82 31.72
C THR A 11 -14.61 -26.55 31.69
N LEU A 12 -14.17 -26.07 32.86
CA LEU A 12 -13.26 -24.92 32.95
C LEU A 12 -11.98 -25.14 32.13
N LEU A 13 -11.44 -26.36 32.15
CA LEU A 13 -10.25 -26.74 31.40
C LEU A 13 -10.47 -26.64 29.89
N GLU A 14 -11.67 -27.02 29.42
CA GLU A 14 -12.05 -26.97 28.01
C GLU A 14 -12.15 -25.52 27.50
N VAL A 15 -12.73 -24.62 28.31
CA VAL A 15 -12.73 -23.18 28.01
C VAL A 15 -11.31 -22.63 27.95
N LEU A 16 -10.45 -22.99 28.91
CA LEU A 16 -9.07 -22.53 28.95
C LEU A 16 -8.27 -23.05 27.74
N LEU A 17 -8.50 -24.29 27.32
CA LEU A 17 -7.91 -24.89 26.13
C LEU A 17 -8.35 -24.16 24.86
N VAL A 18 -9.64 -23.85 24.71
CA VAL A 18 -10.15 -23.08 23.56
C VAL A 18 -9.53 -21.69 23.51
N VAL A 19 -9.44 -20.99 24.64
CA VAL A 19 -8.81 -19.65 24.73
C VAL A 19 -7.32 -19.74 24.38
N ALA A 20 -6.61 -20.77 24.85
CA ALA A 20 -5.20 -20.97 24.52
C ALA A 20 -5.00 -21.21 23.02
N ILE A 21 -5.85 -22.02 22.39
CA ILE A 21 -5.81 -22.27 20.93
C ILE A 21 -6.09 -20.96 20.17
N LEU A 22 -7.10 -20.19 20.57
CA LEU A 22 -7.42 -18.91 19.95
C LEU A 22 -6.26 -17.91 20.07
N ALA A 23 -5.62 -17.81 21.24
CA ALA A 23 -4.48 -16.93 21.45
C ALA A 23 -3.31 -17.28 20.52
N ILE A 24 -3.02 -18.58 20.35
CA ILE A 24 -1.98 -19.06 19.43
C ILE A 24 -2.32 -18.65 17.98
N LEU A 25 -3.56 -18.84 17.55
CA LEU A 25 -4.00 -18.49 16.19
C LEU A 25 -3.87 -16.98 15.91
N LEU A 26 -4.22 -16.13 16.88
CA LEU A 26 -4.11 -14.68 16.74
C LEU A 26 -2.67 -14.22 16.58
N ILE A 27 -1.74 -14.80 17.34
CA ILE A 27 -0.31 -14.47 17.26
C ILE A 27 0.25 -14.78 15.87
N PHE A 28 -0.11 -15.93 15.29
CA PHE A 28 0.35 -16.31 13.95
C PHE A 28 -0.29 -15.49 12.83
N SER A 29 -1.46 -14.91 13.06
CA SER A 29 -2.18 -14.14 12.03
C SER A 29 -1.48 -12.82 11.68
N ILE A 30 -0.82 -12.18 12.66
CA ILE A 30 -0.14 -10.88 12.49
C ILE A 30 0.98 -10.94 11.43
N PRO A 31 2.02 -11.80 11.55
CA PRO A 31 3.12 -11.82 10.58
C PRO A 31 2.68 -12.25 9.17
N VAL A 32 1.64 -13.08 9.06
CA VAL A 32 1.07 -13.48 7.77
C VAL A 32 0.41 -12.28 7.09
N TYR A 33 -0.38 -11.51 7.86
CA TYR A 33 -1.03 -10.31 7.37
C TYR A 33 -0.02 -9.25 6.90
N GLU A 34 1.02 -8.98 7.71
CA GLU A 34 2.10 -8.03 7.38
C GLU A 34 2.80 -8.36 6.05
N SER A 35 3.07 -9.65 5.79
CA SER A 35 3.70 -10.09 4.55
C SER A 35 2.81 -9.83 3.32
N VAL A 36 1.52 -10.09 3.45
CA VAL A 36 0.54 -9.84 2.37
C VAL A 36 0.36 -8.34 2.14
N GLN A 37 0.25 -7.56 3.22
CA GLN A 37 0.11 -6.11 3.14
C GLN A 37 1.31 -5.47 2.44
N THR A 38 2.53 -5.82 2.83
CA THR A 38 3.76 -5.26 2.22
C THR A 38 3.85 -5.55 0.72
N ARG A 39 3.43 -6.75 0.28
CA ARG A 39 3.41 -7.12 -1.15
C ARG A 39 2.35 -6.33 -1.93
N ASN A 40 1.18 -6.16 -1.33
CA ASN A 40 0.11 -5.36 -1.93
C ASN A 40 0.52 -3.89 -2.05
N ASP A 41 1.12 -3.35 -0.99
CA ASP A 41 1.63 -1.98 -0.95
C ASP A 41 2.70 -1.75 -2.03
N LEU A 42 3.63 -2.69 -2.20
CA LEU A 42 4.62 -2.63 -3.27
C LEU A 42 3.96 -2.67 -4.66
N SER A 43 2.94 -3.51 -4.84
CA SER A 43 2.18 -3.57 -6.10
C SER A 43 1.50 -2.24 -6.42
N ILE A 44 0.84 -1.63 -5.43
CA ILE A 44 0.21 -0.31 -5.56
C ILE A 44 1.25 0.76 -5.91
N ALA A 45 2.38 0.78 -5.20
CA ALA A 45 3.45 1.75 -5.45
C ALA A 45 4.00 1.64 -6.87
N VAL A 46 4.22 0.41 -7.37
CA VAL A 46 4.67 0.16 -8.75
C VAL A 46 3.61 0.60 -9.77
N MET A 47 2.33 0.27 -9.54
CA MET A 47 1.25 0.67 -10.45
C MET A 47 1.09 2.18 -10.54
N ASN A 48 1.06 2.88 -9.41
CA ASN A 48 0.92 4.34 -9.36
C ASN A 48 2.12 5.03 -9.99
N SER A 49 3.34 4.55 -9.69
CA SER A 49 4.58 5.07 -10.30
C SER A 49 4.59 4.90 -11.81
N ALA A 50 4.26 3.71 -12.30
CA ALA A 50 4.24 3.43 -13.73
C ALA A 50 3.11 4.19 -14.45
N HIS A 51 1.97 4.40 -13.79
CA HIS A 51 0.87 5.21 -14.32
C HIS A 51 1.28 6.67 -14.47
N ALA A 52 1.82 7.27 -13.41
CA ALA A 52 2.25 8.66 -13.42
C ALA A 52 3.39 8.91 -14.40
N LEU A 53 4.39 8.03 -14.49
CA LEU A 53 5.47 8.15 -15.47
C LEU A 53 4.95 8.07 -16.92
N ARG A 54 4.03 7.15 -17.21
CA ARG A 54 3.40 7.09 -18.55
C ARG A 54 2.59 8.35 -18.84
N ARG A 55 1.88 8.88 -17.84
CA ARG A 55 1.11 10.11 -17.98
C ARG A 55 2.02 11.31 -18.27
N ALA A 56 3.09 11.48 -17.49
CA ALA A 56 4.08 12.53 -17.71
C ALA A 56 4.70 12.44 -19.11
N LYS A 57 5.07 11.22 -19.54
CA LYS A 57 5.57 10.96 -20.89
C LYS A 57 4.58 11.39 -21.99
N LEU A 58 3.31 11.00 -21.87
CA LEU A 58 2.29 11.35 -22.87
C LEU A 58 2.07 12.87 -22.95
N LEU A 59 2.07 13.57 -21.81
CA LEU A 59 1.95 15.02 -21.76
C LEU A 59 3.18 15.73 -22.37
N ALA A 60 4.38 15.20 -22.11
CA ALA A 60 5.62 15.69 -22.73
C ALA A 60 5.64 15.45 -24.25
N GLU A 61 5.23 14.27 -24.72
CA GLU A 61 5.15 13.94 -26.16
C GLU A 61 4.10 14.79 -26.89
N ALA A 62 3.00 15.14 -26.22
CA ALA A 62 2.00 16.06 -26.75
C ALA A 62 2.43 17.53 -26.71
N SER A 63 3.58 17.84 -26.11
CA SER A 63 4.03 19.21 -25.80
C SER A 63 2.94 20.01 -25.09
N ASP A 64 2.21 19.37 -24.17
CA ASP A 64 1.07 19.99 -23.51
C ASP A 64 1.51 21.22 -22.72
N GLY A 65 1.02 22.39 -23.13
CA GLY A 65 1.37 23.68 -22.56
C GLY A 65 2.81 24.15 -22.83
N ASP A 66 3.46 23.67 -23.91
CA ASP A 66 4.84 24.01 -24.31
C ASP A 66 5.86 23.81 -23.17
N ALA A 67 5.65 22.78 -22.35
CA ALA A 67 6.41 22.55 -21.12
C ALA A 67 6.90 21.10 -20.99
N SER A 68 7.97 20.94 -20.20
CA SER A 68 8.41 19.63 -19.70
C SER A 68 7.45 19.13 -18.62
N TRP A 69 7.34 17.80 -18.53
CA TRP A 69 6.50 17.11 -17.55
C TRP A 69 7.33 16.06 -16.84
N GLY A 70 7.17 15.98 -15.53
CA GLY A 70 7.95 15.07 -14.70
C GLY A 70 7.15 14.51 -13.53
N VAL A 71 7.82 13.68 -12.75
CA VAL A 71 7.28 13.03 -11.56
C VAL A 71 8.26 13.19 -10.41
N LYS A 72 7.78 13.72 -9.28
CA LYS A 72 8.49 13.75 -7.99
C LYS A 72 8.00 12.60 -7.12
N PHE A 73 8.93 11.81 -6.63
CA PHE A 73 8.68 10.78 -5.64
C PHE A 73 8.81 11.36 -4.23
N GLY A 74 7.76 11.27 -3.43
CA GLY A 74 7.76 11.62 -2.01
C GLY A 74 7.75 10.38 -1.11
N THR A 75 7.51 10.60 0.19
CA THR A 75 7.47 9.52 1.20
C THR A 75 6.12 8.82 1.29
N SER A 76 5.02 9.55 1.05
CA SER A 76 3.65 9.02 1.08
C SER A 76 2.85 9.42 -0.16
N THR A 77 3.45 10.17 -1.07
CA THR A 77 2.80 10.69 -2.26
C THR A 77 3.80 10.74 -3.40
N LEU A 78 3.28 10.59 -4.60
CA LEU A 78 3.96 10.85 -5.85
C LEU A 78 3.24 12.02 -6.52
N VAL A 79 3.99 12.98 -7.04
CA VAL A 79 3.42 14.16 -7.68
C VAL A 79 3.88 14.22 -9.12
N LEU A 80 2.95 14.09 -10.06
CA LEU A 80 3.18 14.46 -11.44
C LEU A 80 3.09 15.97 -11.54
N PHE A 81 4.05 16.60 -12.22
CA PHE A 81 4.14 18.04 -12.30
C PHE A 81 4.53 18.52 -13.68
N ARG A 82 4.21 19.80 -13.96
CA ARG A 82 4.64 20.52 -15.15
C ARG A 82 5.76 21.49 -14.83
N GLY A 83 6.92 21.33 -15.46
CA GLY A 83 8.09 22.18 -15.30
C GLY A 83 9.40 21.45 -15.61
N LEU A 84 10.50 22.20 -15.66
CA LEU A 84 11.85 21.64 -15.85
C LEU A 84 12.39 20.94 -14.60
N SER A 85 11.80 21.20 -13.44
CA SER A 85 12.07 20.53 -12.16
C SER A 85 10.90 20.73 -11.20
N PHE A 86 10.80 19.89 -10.16
CA PHE A 86 9.72 20.03 -9.16
C PHE A 86 9.80 21.37 -8.42
N ALA A 87 11.01 21.91 -8.24
CA ALA A 87 11.23 23.20 -7.59
C ALA A 87 10.73 24.40 -8.42
N THR A 88 10.76 24.29 -9.75
CA THR A 88 10.34 25.37 -10.68
C THR A 88 8.98 25.14 -11.32
N ARG A 89 8.25 24.11 -10.85
CA ARG A 89 6.99 23.68 -11.42
C ARG A 89 5.88 24.71 -11.26
N ASN A 90 4.82 24.55 -12.06
CA ASN A 90 3.55 25.24 -11.83
C ASN A 90 2.63 24.33 -10.98
N PRO A 91 2.38 24.65 -9.69
CA PRO A 91 1.60 23.79 -8.80
C PRO A 91 0.13 23.60 -9.20
N SER A 92 -0.40 24.43 -10.11
CA SER A 92 -1.79 24.32 -10.59
C SER A 92 -2.02 23.09 -11.46
N PHE A 93 -0.94 22.45 -11.92
CA PHE A 93 -0.95 21.26 -12.77
C PHE A 93 -0.42 20.03 -12.04
N ASP A 94 -0.28 20.10 -10.70
CA ASP A 94 0.16 18.97 -9.90
C ASP A 94 -0.95 17.92 -9.83
N GLU A 95 -0.66 16.69 -10.26
CA GLU A 95 -1.50 15.52 -10.01
C GLU A 95 -0.86 14.68 -8.90
N ILE A 96 -1.61 14.43 -7.83
CA ILE A 96 -1.11 13.71 -6.65
C ILE A 96 -1.61 12.27 -6.68
N PHE A 97 -0.68 11.33 -6.51
CA PHE A 97 -0.93 9.90 -6.37
C PHE A 97 -0.47 9.47 -4.98
N ASP A 98 -1.32 8.76 -4.24
CA ASP A 98 -0.94 8.24 -2.93
C ASP A 98 0.04 7.07 -3.06
N LEU A 99 1.00 7.01 -2.14
CA LEU A 99 1.93 5.90 -1.98
C LEU A 99 1.80 5.31 -0.57
N PRO A 100 1.79 3.97 -0.44
CA PRO A 100 1.83 3.33 0.87
C PRO A 100 3.08 3.73 1.66
N SER A 101 2.90 4.08 2.94
CA SER A 101 3.98 4.52 3.83
C SER A 101 4.99 3.42 4.19
N SER A 102 4.65 2.17 3.91
CA SER A 102 5.52 0.99 4.03
C SER A 102 6.61 0.95 2.96
N ILE A 103 6.48 1.73 1.88
CA ILE A 103 7.43 1.78 0.76
C ILE A 103 8.20 3.10 0.79
N LYS A 104 9.53 3.02 0.64
CA LYS A 104 10.40 4.20 0.47
C LYS A 104 11.21 4.08 -0.82
N ILE A 105 11.30 5.20 -1.54
CA ILE A 105 12.12 5.33 -2.74
C ILE A 105 13.44 5.98 -2.32
N THR A 106 14.57 5.35 -2.64
CA THR A 106 15.89 5.71 -2.10
C THR A 106 16.81 6.42 -3.09
N ASP A 107 16.67 6.16 -4.40
CA ASP A 107 17.66 6.58 -5.39
C ASP A 107 17.26 7.79 -6.25
N THR A 108 15.97 8.04 -6.44
CA THR A 108 15.52 9.08 -7.38
C THR A 108 14.40 9.89 -6.79
N ASP A 109 14.70 11.15 -6.54
CA ASP A 109 13.75 12.10 -6.02
C ASP A 109 12.78 12.58 -7.10
N GLU A 110 13.24 12.84 -8.33
CA GLU A 110 12.41 13.26 -9.47
C GLU A 110 12.92 12.74 -10.82
N ILE A 111 12.03 12.65 -11.80
CA ILE A 111 12.30 12.29 -13.19
C ILE A 111 11.56 13.29 -14.09
N VAL A 112 12.24 13.91 -15.05
CA VAL A 112 11.70 14.88 -16.04
C VAL A 112 12.12 14.46 -17.43
#